data_AF-A0A7C3G5W0-F1
#
_entry.id   AF-A0A7C3G5W0-F1
#
_cell.length_a   1.000
_cell.length_b   1.000
_cell.length_c   1.000
_cell.angle_alpha   90.00
_cell.angle_beta   90.00
_cell.angle_gamma   90.00
#
_symmetry.space_group_name_H-M   'P 1'
#
loop_
_entity.id
_entity.type
_entity.pdbx_description
1 polymer ?
#
loop_
_entity_poly.entity_id
_entity_poly.type
_entity_poly.pdbx_seq_one_letter_code
_entity_poly.pdbx_strand_id
1 'polypeptide(L)' 'MSSTPAMTLQAAHALLKQLTEAKDGDELQKIISENIMWCDGVFFSELDLLTTEFKRRGDESSAAKLKEVGDYMARLRFMI' A
#
# COMPACT_ATOMS: atom_id res chain seq x y z
N MET A 1 1.05 -27.77 -6.77
CA MET A 1 0.34 -26.50 -6.59
C MET A 1 1.20 -25.65 -5.67
N SER A 2 1.92 -24.67 -6.22
CA SER A 2 2.76 -23.78 -5.42
C SER A 2 1.84 -22.76 -4.75
N SER A 3 1.61 -22.91 -3.46
CA SER A 3 0.92 -21.87 -2.67
C SER A 3 1.79 -20.62 -2.72
N THR A 4 1.34 -19.58 -3.42
CA THR A 4 1.97 -18.25 -3.33
C THR A 4 2.02 -17.88 -1.84
N PRO A 5 3.20 -17.56 -1.27
CA PRO A 5 3.28 -17.24 0.14
C PRO A 5 2.44 -15.99 0.42
N ALA A 6 1.56 -16.08 1.40
CA ALA A 6 0.74 -14.95 1.85
C ALA A 6 1.63 -13.83 2.41
N MET A 7 1.19 -12.58 2.26
CA MET A 7 1.96 -11.43 2.72
C MET A 7 2.04 -11.42 4.26
N THR A 8 3.23 -11.18 4.80
CA THR A 8 3.40 -11.03 6.25
C THR A 8 3.18 -9.59 6.68
N LEU A 9 2.84 -9.38 7.96
CA LEU A 9 2.72 -8.05 8.56
C LEU A 9 4.00 -7.22 8.36
N GLN A 10 5.17 -7.83 8.56
CA GLN A 10 6.45 -7.15 8.40
C GLN A 10 6.72 -6.74 6.95
N ALA A 11 6.36 -7.60 5.98
CA ALA A 11 6.44 -7.25 4.56
C ALA A 11 5.47 -6.11 4.20
N ALA A 12 4.25 -6.11 4.77
CA ALA A 12 3.28 -5.05 4.55
C ALA A 12 3.80 -3.70 5.05
N HIS A 13 4.36 -3.64 6.26
CA HIS A 13 4.98 -2.43 6.81
C HIS A 13 6.17 -1.94 5.99
N ALA A 14 7.04 -2.86 5.54
CA ALA A 14 8.18 -2.51 4.71
C ALA A 14 7.72 -1.90 3.38
N LEU A 15 6.73 -2.49 2.72
CA LEU A 15 6.17 -1.97 1.48
C LEU A 15 5.48 -0.63 1.68
N LEU A 16 4.67 -0.47 2.73
CA LEU A 16 4.02 0.81 3.06
C LEU A 16 5.04 1.91 3.29
N LYS A 17 6.13 1.60 4.00
CA LYS A 17 7.24 2.55 4.19
C LYS A 17 7.85 2.96 2.85
N GLN A 18 8.14 2.01 1.96
CA GLN A 18 8.65 2.31 0.62
C GLN A 18 7.69 3.19 -0.18
N LEU A 19 6.39 2.92 -0.13
CA LEU A 19 5.37 3.73 -0.80
C LEU A 19 5.32 5.16 -0.26
N THR A 20 5.48 5.35 1.06
CA THR A 20 5.51 6.69 1.68
C THR A 20 6.81 7.46 1.43
N GLU A 21 7.90 6.75 1.17
CA GLU A 21 9.24 7.33 0.92
C GLU A 21 9.54 7.52 -0.58
N ALA A 22 8.61 7.15 -1.46
CA ALA A 22 8.74 7.36 -2.90
C ALA A 22 8.92 8.85 -3.22
N LYS A 23 9.92 9.18 -4.03
CA LYS A 23 10.33 10.55 -4.33
C LYS A 23 9.36 11.25 -5.27
N ASP A 24 8.78 10.50 -6.20
CA ASP A 24 7.90 10.98 -7.25
C ASP A 24 6.87 9.91 -7.66
N GLY A 25 5.97 10.30 -8.56
CA GLY A 25 4.91 9.42 -9.06
C GLY A 25 5.42 8.23 -9.87
N ASP A 26 6.57 8.36 -10.56
CA ASP A 26 7.13 7.29 -11.38
C ASP A 26 7.73 6.19 -10.49
N GLU A 27 8.47 6.58 -9.44
CA GLU A 27 8.98 5.65 -8.43
C GLU A 27 7.84 4.95 -7.69
N LEU A 28 6.79 5.69 -7.32
CA LEU A 28 5.60 5.15 -6.69
C LEU A 28 4.91 4.10 -7.60
N GLN A 29 4.69 4.44 -8.87
CA GLN A 29 4.06 3.53 -9.83
C GLN A 29 4.89 2.28 -10.07
N LYS A 30 6.22 2.40 -10.09
CA LYS A 30 7.13 1.26 -10.21
C LYS A 30 7.02 0.33 -8.99
N ILE A 31 7.09 0.86 -7.77
CA ILE A 31 6.96 0.07 -6.53
C ILE A 31 5.62 -0.68 -6.52
N ILE A 32 4.53 0.01 -6.89
CA ILE A 32 3.20 -0.60 -6.97
C ILE A 32 3.18 -1.73 -8.00
N SER A 33 3.66 -1.49 -9.22
CA SER A 33 3.62 -2.47 -10.30
C SER A 33 4.43 -3.74 -9.97
N GLU A 34 5.55 -3.61 -9.26
CA GLU A 34 6.39 -4.73 -8.83
C GLU A 34 5.75 -5.57 -7.71
N ASN A 35 4.91 -4.98 -6.86
CA ASN A 35 4.41 -5.61 -5.63
C ASN A 35 2.91 -5.92 -5.62
N ILE A 36 2.12 -5.32 -6.52
CA ILE A 36 0.64 -5.39 -6.48
C ILE A 36 0.09 -6.82 -6.50
N MET A 37 0.76 -7.74 -7.20
CA MET A 37 0.35 -9.16 -7.29
C MET A 37 0.41 -9.88 -5.95
N TRP A 38 1.16 -9.35 -4.98
CA TRP A 38 1.39 -9.94 -3.66
C TRP A 38 0.62 -9.18 -2.56
N CYS A 39 -0.02 -8.06 -2.90
CA CYS A 39 -0.82 -7.27 -1.97
C CYS A 39 -2.17 -7.95 -1.73
N ASP A 40 -2.32 -8.58 -0.56
CA ASP A 40 -3.53 -9.26 -0.13
C ASP A 40 -4.26 -8.50 1.00
N GLY A 41 -5.22 -9.15 1.66
CA GLY A 41 -5.99 -8.54 2.74
C GLY A 41 -5.15 -8.05 3.92
N VAL A 42 -3.97 -8.64 4.16
CA VAL A 42 -3.05 -8.18 5.22
C VAL A 42 -2.52 -6.79 4.87
N PHE A 43 -2.05 -6.61 3.64
CA PHE A 43 -1.57 -5.30 3.17
C PHE A 43 -2.63 -4.20 3.30
N PHE A 44 -3.84 -4.46 2.78
CA PHE A 44 -4.90 -3.45 2.80
C PHE A 44 -5.39 -3.13 4.22
N SER A 45 -5.34 -4.11 5.14
CA SER A 45 -5.64 -3.85 6.56
C SER A 45 -4.60 -2.92 7.20
N GLU A 46 -3.32 -3.16 6.92
CA GLU A 46 -2.24 -2.31 7.45
C GLU A 46 -2.25 -0.91 6.84
N LEU A 47 -2.57 -0.80 5.55
CA LEU A 47 -2.75 0.48 4.88
C LEU A 47 -3.86 1.32 5.56
N ASP A 48 -4.99 0.69 5.90
CA ASP A 48 -6.11 1.35 6.58
C ASP A 48 -5.76 1.76 8.02
N LEU A 49 -5.04 0.90 8.75
CA LEU A 49 -4.53 1.21 10.09
C LEU A 49 -3.59 2.43 10.06
N LEU A 50 -2.62 2.44 9.13
CA LEU A 50 -1.66 3.53 8.99
C LEU A 50 -2.37 4.84 8.59
N THR A 51 -3.32 4.76 7.66
CA THR A 51 -4.16 5.90 7.26
C THR A 51 -4.94 6.47 8.43
N THR A 52 -5.54 5.60 9.25
CA THR A 52 -6.29 5.99 10.45
C THR A 52 -5.36 6.63 11.49
N GLU A 53 -4.14 6.13 11.64
CA GLU A 53 -3.16 6.70 12.55
C GLU A 53 -2.75 8.13 12.14
N PHE A 54 -2.49 8.37 10.85
CA PHE A 54 -2.19 9.72 10.35
C PHE A 54 -3.34 10.70 10.60
N LYS A 55 -4.59 10.29 10.34
CA LYS A 55 -5.78 11.08 10.68
C LYS A 55 -5.85 11.41 12.17
N ARG A 56 -5.60 10.43 13.04
CA ARG A 56 -5.61 10.63 14.51
C ARG A 56 -4.55 11.64 14.96
N ARG A 57 -3.41 11.71 14.27
CA ARG A 57 -2.33 12.66 14.55
C ARG A 57 -2.54 14.05 13.93
N GLY A 58 -3.63 14.26 13.18
CA GLY A 58 -3.92 15.51 12.49
C GLY A 58 -3.16 15.68 11.16
N ASP A 59 -2.48 14.64 10.68
CA ASP A 59 -1.79 14.65 9.39
C ASP A 59 -2.73 14.17 8.29
N GLU A 60 -3.66 15.04 7.91
CA GLU A 60 -4.65 14.75 6.88
C GLU A 60 -4.02 14.57 5.49
N SER A 61 -2.89 15.24 5.23
CA SER A 61 -2.18 15.17 3.95
C SER A 61 -1.62 13.77 3.70
N SER A 62 -0.91 13.20 4.69
CA SER A 62 -0.38 11.84 4.60
C SER A 62 -1.50 10.80 4.53
N ALA A 63 -2.58 11.00 5.29
CA ALA A 63 -3.74 10.12 5.24
C ALA A 63 -4.44 10.14 3.87
N ALA A 64 -4.59 11.32 3.25
CA ALA A 64 -5.18 11.46 1.92
C ALA A 64 -4.33 10.74 0.86
N LYS A 65 -3.00 10.93 0.89
CA LYS A 65 -2.07 10.26 -0.02
C LYS A 65 -2.14 8.74 0.08
N LEU A 66 -2.11 8.18 1.31
CA LEU A 66 -2.22 6.73 1.50
C LEU A 66 -3.55 6.17 1.01
N LYS A 67 -4.65 6.91 1.23
CA LYS A 67 -5.95 6.53 0.70
C LYS A 67 -5.95 6.50 -0.84
N GLU A 68 -5.41 7.53 -1.49
CA GLU A 68 -5.31 7.59 -2.95
C GLU A 68 -4.49 6.42 -3.52
N VAL A 69 -3.38 6.08 -2.86
CA VAL A 69 -2.57 4.91 -3.21
C VAL A 69 -3.38 3.62 -3.08
N GLY A 70 -4.10 3.44 -1.97
CA GLY A 70 -4.98 2.28 -1.77
C GLY A 70 -6.06 2.15 -2.85
N ASP A 71 -6.73 3.25 -3.17
CA ASP A 71 -7.77 3.32 -4.20
C ASP A 71 -7.19 3.06 -5.60
N TYR A 72 -5.97 3.52 -5.88
CA TYR A 72 -5.26 3.23 -7.13
C TYR A 72 -4.88 1.74 -7.23
N MET A 73 -4.30 1.16 -6.18
CA MET A 73 -3.93 -0.25 -6.14
C MET A 73 -5.16 -1.16 -6.24
N ALA A 74 -6.27 -0.82 -5.56
CA ALA A 74 -7.52 -1.55 -5.67
C ALA A 74 -8.04 -1.57 -7.11
N ARG A 75 -8.07 -0.40 -7.79
CA ARG A 75 -8.49 -0.29 -9.19
C ARG A 75 -7.63 -1.13 -10.14
N LEU A 76 -6.32 -1.06 -9.99
CA LEU A 76 -5.40 -1.87 -10.79
C LEU A 76 -5.67 -3.36 -10.61
N ARG A 77 -5.91 -3.83 -9.38
CA ARG A 77 -6.20 -5.25 -9.11
C ARG A 77 -7.49 -5.76 -9.76
N PHE A 78 -8.48 -4.89 -10.01
CA PHE A 78 -9.70 -5.27 -10.73
C PHE A 78 -9.55 -5.21 -12.26
N MET A 79 -8.45 -4.69 -12.78
CA MET A 79 -8.17 -4.61 -14.22
C MET A 79 -7.25 -5.74 -14.74
N ILE A 80 -6.59 -6.49 -13.85
CA ILE A 80 -5.72 -7.63 -14.16
C ILE A 80 -6.50 -8.93 -14.00
#